data_AF-A0A1E7LML5-F1
#
_entry.id   AF-A0A1E7LML5-F1
#
_cell.length_a   1.000
_cell.length_b   1.000
_cell.length_c   1.000
_cell.angle_alpha   90.00
_cell.angle_beta   90.00
_cell.angle_gamma   90.00
#
_symmetry.space_group_name_H-M   'P 1'
#
loop_
_entity.id
_entity.type
_entity.pdbx_description
1 polymer ?
#
loop_
_entity_poly.entity_id
_entity_poly.type
_entity_poly.pdbx_seq_one_letter_code
_entity_poly.pdbx_strand_id
1 'polypeptide(L)'
;MNLTELHRRLLADVLDVGGDHALVLAGGCAVQAHGLVDRPGRDVDVATERPAAMKGIASAVRAGLWQRGWQVAKLDVDPVSAQLIVTETVGGAACELGLRKEVLWRPPVRTPLGPTLSLEDVVGTQVRALAALGLVRDLVDVRAAVGHWSYVESEELGRRHAPDSFDLVELQARLEGADWVDDAEFTAYGLGEGDVPVLRSWAQAWANDIAERLLEEGAPPPEG
;
A
#
# COMPACT_ATOMS: atom_id res chain seq x y z
N MET A 1 -14.00 -4.86 8.39
CA MET A 1 -13.19 -5.40 7.27
C MET A 1 -14.11 -5.81 6.13
N ASN A 2 -14.14 -5.01 5.08
CA ASN A 2 -14.99 -5.19 3.90
C ASN A 2 -14.21 -5.92 2.78
N LEU A 3 -13.82 -7.17 3.06
CA LEU A 3 -13.26 -8.10 2.08
C LEU A 3 -14.35 -9.00 1.53
N THR A 4 -14.44 -9.15 0.21
CA THR A 4 -15.31 -10.16 -0.39
C THR A 4 -14.76 -11.56 -0.11
N GLU A 5 -15.61 -12.58 -0.23
CA GLU A 5 -15.18 -13.97 -0.02
C GLU A 5 -14.06 -14.39 -0.99
N LEU A 6 -14.11 -13.89 -2.23
CA LEU A 6 -13.05 -14.11 -3.21
C LEU A 6 -11.70 -13.58 -2.73
N HIS A 7 -11.64 -12.35 -2.21
CA HIS A 7 -10.40 -11.78 -1.68
C HIS A 7 -9.88 -12.57 -0.48
N ARG A 8 -10.75 -12.99 0.44
CA ARG A 8 -10.32 -13.78 1.61
C ARG A 8 -9.73 -15.12 1.20
N ARG A 9 -10.40 -15.85 0.29
CA ARG A 9 -9.91 -17.14 -0.19
C ARG A 9 -8.59 -16.99 -0.94
N LEU A 10 -8.51 -16.03 -1.87
CA LEU A 10 -7.30 -15.77 -2.63
C LEU A 10 -6.13 -15.39 -1.71
N LEU A 11 -6.37 -14.53 -0.73
CA LEU A 11 -5.36 -14.11 0.23
C LEU A 11 -4.82 -15.30 1.04
N ALA A 12 -5.70 -16.15 1.56
CA ALA A 12 -5.29 -17.35 2.29
C ALA A 12 -4.47 -18.30 1.42
N ASP A 13 -4.91 -18.53 0.17
CA ASP A 13 -4.21 -19.40 -0.78
C ASP A 13 -2.84 -18.83 -1.18
N VAL A 14 -2.73 -17.51 -1.40
CA VAL A 14 -1.47 -16.82 -1.73
C VAL A 14 -0.46 -16.96 -0.60
N LEU A 15 -0.87 -16.77 0.65
CA LEU A 15 0.02 -16.91 1.80
C LEU A 15 0.50 -18.35 1.98
N ASP A 16 -0.37 -19.33 1.75
CA ASP A 16 -0.03 -20.75 1.88
C ASP A 16 0.92 -21.21 0.75
N VAL A 17 0.64 -20.89 -0.52
CA VAL A 17 1.57 -21.18 -1.64
C VAL A 17 2.88 -20.42 -1.50
N GLY A 18 2.83 -19.25 -0.87
CA GLY A 18 3.95 -18.36 -0.65
C GLY A 18 4.82 -18.71 0.54
N GLY A 19 4.51 -19.78 1.29
CA GLY A 19 5.19 -20.11 2.55
C GLY A 19 6.71 -20.21 2.43
N ASP A 20 7.22 -20.89 1.40
CA ASP A 20 8.67 -21.03 1.13
C ASP A 20 9.36 -19.70 0.77
N HIS A 21 8.55 -18.75 0.30
CA HIS A 21 8.94 -17.39 -0.04
C HIS A 21 8.63 -16.38 1.07
N ALA A 22 8.20 -16.85 2.26
CA ALA A 22 7.86 -16.00 3.40
C ALA A 22 6.99 -14.80 3.00
N LEU A 23 5.98 -15.04 2.15
CA LEU A 23 5.09 -13.96 1.72
C LEU A 23 4.31 -13.41 2.92
N VAL A 24 4.20 -12.09 2.98
CA VAL A 24 3.43 -11.37 3.99
C VAL A 24 2.47 -10.41 3.32
N LEU A 25 1.34 -10.12 3.97
CA LEU A 25 0.39 -9.12 3.48
C LEU A 25 1.03 -7.74 3.44
N ALA A 26 0.80 -7.03 2.34
CA ALA A 26 1.27 -5.69 2.07
C ALA A 26 0.14 -4.81 1.49
N GLY A 27 0.45 -3.56 1.14
CA GLY A 27 -0.49 -2.65 0.49
C GLY A 27 -1.79 -2.47 1.26
N GLY A 28 -2.91 -2.31 0.54
CA GLY A 28 -4.22 -2.14 1.15
C GLY A 28 -4.66 -3.33 2.02
N CYS A 29 -4.24 -4.56 1.67
CA CYS A 29 -4.52 -5.74 2.49
C CYS A 29 -3.88 -5.66 3.88
N ALA A 30 -2.67 -5.13 3.98
CA ALA A 30 -2.01 -4.94 5.26
C ALA A 30 -2.71 -3.87 6.10
N VAL A 31 -3.12 -2.75 5.48
CA VAL A 31 -3.88 -1.68 6.15
C VAL A 31 -5.20 -2.25 6.73
N GLN A 32 -5.91 -3.07 5.96
CA GLN A 32 -7.11 -3.77 6.41
C GLN A 32 -6.82 -4.81 7.50
N ALA A 33 -5.71 -5.56 7.39
CA ALA A 33 -5.32 -6.59 8.36
C ALA A 33 -4.98 -6.00 9.74
N HIS A 34 -4.48 -4.77 9.79
CA HIS A 34 -4.29 -3.98 11.02
C HIS A 34 -5.58 -3.32 11.53
N GLY A 35 -6.69 -3.45 10.81
CA GLY A 35 -7.98 -2.88 11.20
C GLY A 35 -8.08 -1.36 11.05
N LEU A 36 -7.22 -0.75 10.25
CA LEU A 36 -7.14 0.71 10.09
C LEU A 36 -8.25 1.26 9.18
N VAL A 37 -8.69 0.48 8.20
CA VAL A 37 -9.73 0.87 7.23
C VAL A 37 -10.80 -0.20 7.09
N ASP A 38 -12.02 0.23 6.76
CA ASP A 38 -13.14 -0.65 6.40
C ASP A 38 -13.69 -0.38 4.99
N ARG A 39 -12.78 -0.34 4.01
CA ARG A 39 -13.11 -0.14 2.59
C ARG A 39 -13.19 -1.44 1.80
N PRO A 40 -13.90 -1.49 0.65
CA PRO A 40 -13.90 -2.66 -0.22
C PRO A 40 -12.47 -3.06 -0.63
N GLY A 41 -12.11 -4.32 -0.41
CA GLY A 41 -10.92 -4.92 -1.02
C GLY A 41 -11.06 -4.95 -2.55
N ARG A 42 -10.00 -4.56 -3.27
CA ARG A 42 -9.97 -4.57 -4.75
C ARG A 42 -8.82 -5.38 -5.33
N ASP A 43 -7.74 -5.49 -4.57
CA ASP A 43 -6.49 -6.16 -4.92
C ASP A 43 -6.00 -6.99 -3.73
N VAL A 44 -5.16 -7.97 -4.03
CA VAL A 44 -4.36 -8.71 -3.03
C VAL A 44 -2.91 -8.32 -3.22
N ASP A 45 -2.30 -7.72 -2.21
CA ASP A 45 -0.90 -7.33 -2.23
C ASP A 45 -0.10 -8.15 -1.21
N VAL A 46 1.01 -8.72 -1.66
CA VAL A 46 1.96 -9.41 -0.79
C VAL A 46 3.39 -8.95 -1.06
N ALA A 47 4.21 -9.02 -0.02
CA ALA A 47 5.61 -8.65 -0.07
C ALA A 47 6.52 -9.79 0.41
N THR A 48 7.79 -9.74 0.00
CA THR A 48 8.83 -10.67 0.44
C THR A 48 10.22 -10.05 0.37
N GLU A 49 11.02 -10.31 1.41
CA GLU A 49 12.46 -9.96 1.45
C GLU A 49 13.35 -11.08 0.90
N ARG A 50 12.77 -12.22 0.51
CA ARG A 50 13.57 -13.39 0.10
C ARG A 50 14.43 -13.04 -1.11
N PRO A 51 15.71 -13.45 -1.19
CA PRO A 51 16.60 -13.04 -2.28
C PRO A 51 16.29 -13.71 -3.64
N ALA A 52 15.40 -14.72 -3.68
CA ALA A 52 15.04 -15.40 -4.91
C ALA A 52 14.49 -14.43 -5.98
N ALA A 53 14.82 -14.66 -7.25
CA ALA A 53 14.37 -13.78 -8.34
C ALA A 53 12.84 -13.70 -8.41
N MET A 54 12.30 -12.51 -8.65
CA MET A 54 10.85 -12.28 -8.69
C MET A 54 10.13 -13.18 -9.69
N LYS A 55 10.71 -13.39 -10.87
CA LYS A 55 10.20 -14.36 -11.87
C LYS A 55 10.01 -15.77 -11.32
N GLY A 56 10.92 -16.24 -10.47
CA GLY A 56 10.84 -17.56 -9.85
C GLY A 56 9.71 -17.63 -8.82
N ILE A 57 9.63 -16.61 -7.96
CA ILE A 57 8.58 -16.48 -6.94
C ILE A 57 7.21 -16.41 -7.60
N ALA A 58 7.01 -15.51 -8.57
CA ALA A 58 5.74 -15.35 -9.26
C ALA A 58 5.33 -16.62 -10.02
N SER A 59 6.30 -17.37 -10.59
CA SER A 59 6.02 -18.66 -11.22
C SER A 59 5.58 -19.72 -10.22
N ALA A 60 6.21 -19.78 -9.04
CA ALA A 60 5.84 -20.71 -7.97
C ALA A 60 4.44 -20.40 -7.42
N VAL A 61 4.15 -19.12 -7.14
CA VAL A 61 2.83 -18.65 -6.69
C VAL A 61 1.77 -18.98 -7.73
N ARG A 62 2.03 -18.68 -9.01
CA ARG A 62 1.12 -19.03 -10.12
C ARG A 62 0.82 -20.53 -10.17
N ALA A 63 1.83 -21.38 -10.08
CA ALA A 63 1.66 -22.84 -10.10
C ALA A 63 0.86 -23.33 -8.89
N GLY A 64 1.15 -22.80 -7.69
CA GLY A 64 0.45 -23.15 -6.45
C GLY A 64 -1.03 -22.72 -6.45
N LEU A 65 -1.33 -21.54 -7.00
CA LEU A 65 -2.70 -21.06 -7.17
C LEU A 65 -3.46 -21.90 -8.21
N TRP A 66 -2.80 -22.28 -9.31
CA TRP A 66 -3.40 -23.16 -10.31
C TRP A 66 -3.79 -24.53 -9.74
N GLN A 67 -2.94 -25.11 -8.88
CA GLN A 67 -3.25 -26.37 -8.17
C GLN A 67 -4.44 -26.23 -7.21
N ARG A 68 -4.74 -25.02 -6.74
CA ARG A 68 -5.90 -24.70 -5.88
C ARG A 68 -7.16 -24.34 -6.68
N GLY A 69 -7.12 -24.46 -8.01
CA GLY A 69 -8.28 -24.25 -8.87
C GLY A 69 -8.48 -22.80 -9.31
N TRP A 70 -7.48 -21.93 -9.14
CA TRP A 70 -7.48 -20.59 -9.71
C TRP A 70 -7.00 -20.60 -11.16
N GLN A 71 -7.59 -19.75 -11.99
CA GLN A 71 -6.98 -19.36 -13.26
C GLN A 71 -6.08 -18.17 -13.02
N VAL A 72 -4.86 -18.21 -13.52
CA VAL A 72 -3.92 -17.10 -13.38
C VAL A 72 -3.48 -16.66 -14.78
N ALA A 73 -4.01 -15.52 -15.19
CA ALA A 73 -3.74 -14.89 -16.47
C ALA A 73 -2.87 -13.65 -16.27
N LYS A 74 -2.15 -13.24 -17.32
CA LYS A 74 -1.26 -12.06 -17.37
C LYS A 74 -0.18 -12.07 -16.27
N LEU A 75 1.08 -12.11 -16.68
CA LEU A 75 2.21 -12.05 -15.78
C LEU A 75 3.08 -10.89 -16.25
N ASP A 76 2.94 -9.75 -15.60
CA ASP A 76 3.93 -8.67 -15.72
C ASP A 76 4.94 -8.83 -14.59
N VAL A 77 6.23 -8.92 -14.93
CA VAL A 77 7.29 -9.21 -13.98
C VAL A 77 8.49 -8.37 -14.32
N ASP A 78 8.91 -7.59 -13.34
CA ASP A 78 10.19 -6.91 -13.31
C ASP A 78 11.08 -7.50 -12.19
N PRO A 79 12.31 -7.00 -11.97
CA PRO A 79 13.20 -7.53 -10.95
C PRO A 79 12.67 -7.45 -9.50
N VAL A 80 11.83 -6.47 -9.20
CA VAL A 80 11.34 -6.14 -7.84
C VAL A 80 9.84 -6.31 -7.67
N SER A 81 9.06 -6.46 -8.74
CA SER A 81 7.61 -6.61 -8.65
C SER A 81 7.05 -7.60 -9.68
N ALA A 82 5.88 -8.14 -9.37
CA ALA A 82 5.07 -8.90 -10.31
C ALA A 82 3.59 -8.58 -10.11
N GLN A 83 2.84 -8.52 -11.21
CA GLN A 83 1.39 -8.41 -11.20
C GLN A 83 0.77 -9.61 -11.92
N LEU A 84 -0.23 -10.21 -11.28
CA LEU A 84 -0.99 -11.34 -11.80
C LEU A 84 -2.48 -11.00 -11.78
N ILE A 85 -3.22 -11.47 -12.78
CA ILE A 85 -4.68 -11.45 -12.76
C ILE A 85 -5.16 -12.85 -12.39
N VAL A 86 -5.76 -12.97 -11.22
CA VAL A 86 -6.26 -14.24 -10.69
C VAL A 86 -7.77 -14.28 -10.82
N THR A 87 -8.28 -15.27 -11.53
CA THR A 87 -9.69 -15.44 -11.84
C THR A 87 -10.23 -16.69 -11.17
N GLU A 88 -11.39 -16.56 -10.53
CA GLU A 88 -12.13 -17.70 -10.02
C GLU A 88 -12.69 -18.54 -11.18
N THR A 89 -12.46 -19.85 -11.14
CA THR A 89 -12.98 -20.78 -12.16
C THR A 89 -14.49 -20.85 -12.17
N VAL A 90 -15.13 -20.67 -11.01
CA VAL A 90 -16.58 -20.66 -10.83
C VAL A 90 -17.05 -19.21 -10.65
N GLY A 91 -17.76 -18.65 -11.62
CA GLY A 91 -18.29 -17.28 -11.54
C GLY A 91 -17.42 -16.21 -12.20
N GLY A 92 -16.16 -16.51 -12.55
CA GLY A 92 -15.34 -15.69 -13.44
C GLY A 92 -14.89 -14.35 -12.86
N ALA A 93 -15.08 -14.11 -11.57
CA ALA A 93 -14.61 -12.90 -10.92
C ALA A 93 -13.07 -12.89 -10.88
N ALA A 94 -12.48 -11.75 -11.25
CA ALA A 94 -11.03 -11.57 -11.31
C ALA A 94 -10.57 -10.58 -10.23
N CYS A 95 -9.37 -10.82 -9.72
CA CYS A 95 -8.68 -9.98 -8.75
C CYS A 95 -7.23 -9.79 -9.19
N GLU A 96 -6.72 -8.58 -9.00
CA GLU A 96 -5.30 -8.32 -9.18
C GLU A 96 -4.53 -8.83 -7.96
N LEU A 97 -3.41 -9.51 -8.21
CA LEU A 97 -2.46 -9.99 -7.21
C LEU A 97 -1.11 -9.33 -7.48
N GLY A 98 -0.70 -8.44 -6.58
CA GLY A 98 0.61 -7.80 -6.58
C GLY A 98 1.60 -8.54 -5.68
N LEU A 99 2.79 -8.83 -6.21
CA LEU A 99 3.94 -9.30 -5.43
C LEU A 99 5.03 -8.25 -5.51
N ARG A 100 5.61 -7.88 -4.36
CA ARG A 100 6.72 -6.92 -4.31
C ARG A 100 7.90 -7.43 -3.49
N LYS A 101 9.10 -7.05 -3.91
CA LYS A 101 10.28 -7.04 -3.04
C LYS A 101 10.12 -5.89 -2.07
N GLU A 102 10.36 -6.18 -0.81
CA GLU A 102 10.32 -5.18 0.24
C GLU A 102 11.38 -5.49 1.28
N VAL A 103 12.00 -4.43 1.81
CA VAL A 103 12.86 -4.53 2.99
C VAL A 103 11.96 -4.42 4.20
N LEU A 104 12.03 -5.40 5.11
CA LEU A 104 11.21 -5.40 6.32
C LEU A 104 12.03 -4.82 7.48
N TRP A 105 11.72 -3.59 7.90
CA TRP A 105 12.45 -2.94 9.00
C TRP A 105 12.07 -3.52 10.37
N ARG A 106 10.94 -4.22 10.45
CA ARG A 106 10.51 -5.00 11.60
C ARG A 106 10.07 -6.40 11.18
N PRO A 107 10.11 -7.38 12.11
CA PRO A 107 9.52 -8.68 11.85
C PRO A 107 8.04 -8.59 11.47
N PRO A 108 7.55 -9.42 10.54
CA PRO A 108 6.12 -9.53 10.25
C PRO A 108 5.30 -9.84 11.49
N VAL A 109 4.11 -9.26 11.58
CA VAL A 109 3.15 -9.52 12.66
C VAL A 109 2.11 -10.53 12.21
N ARG A 110 1.50 -11.25 13.16
CA ARG A 110 0.37 -12.14 12.89
C ARG A 110 -0.93 -11.38 13.08
N THR A 111 -1.72 -11.29 12.02
CA THR A 111 -3.08 -10.73 12.03
C THR A 111 -4.09 -11.85 11.78
N PRO A 112 -5.41 -11.59 11.95
CA PRO A 112 -6.44 -12.56 11.57
C PRO A 112 -6.42 -12.96 10.09
N LEU A 113 -5.81 -12.15 9.22
CA LEU A 113 -5.66 -12.45 7.79
C LEU A 113 -4.34 -13.17 7.46
N GLY A 114 -3.38 -13.26 8.39
CA GLY A 114 -2.13 -14.00 8.22
C GLY A 114 -0.88 -13.20 8.59
N PRO A 115 0.34 -13.64 8.20
CA PRO A 115 1.54 -12.82 8.28
C PRO A 115 1.34 -11.50 7.55
N THR A 116 1.63 -10.38 8.20
CA THR A 116 1.44 -9.02 7.66
C THR A 116 2.68 -8.19 7.94
N LEU A 117 3.00 -7.23 7.07
CA LEU A 117 3.97 -6.20 7.38
C LEU A 117 3.70 -5.58 8.76
N SER A 118 4.76 -5.21 9.49
CA SER A 118 4.58 -4.50 10.75
C SER A 118 3.83 -3.18 10.51
N LEU A 119 3.20 -2.64 11.54
CA LEU A 119 2.48 -1.37 11.39
C LEU A 119 3.40 -0.23 10.93
N GLU A 120 4.66 -0.21 11.40
CA GLU A 120 5.69 0.74 10.98
C GLU A 120 6.02 0.60 9.48
N ASP A 121 6.19 -0.63 8.99
CA ASP A 121 6.43 -0.89 7.57
C ASP A 121 5.19 -0.59 6.70
N VAL A 122 3.98 -0.81 7.23
CA VAL A 122 2.73 -0.46 6.53
C VAL A 122 2.66 1.05 6.33
N VAL A 123 2.91 1.85 7.38
CA VAL A 123 2.95 3.32 7.26
C VAL A 123 3.98 3.74 6.21
N GLY A 124 5.21 3.23 6.31
CA GLY A 124 6.26 3.62 5.37
C GLY A 124 5.96 3.24 3.91
N THR A 125 5.47 2.02 3.67
CA THR A 125 5.12 1.58 2.31
C THR A 125 3.93 2.34 1.71
N GLN A 126 2.96 2.76 2.53
CA GLN A 126 1.82 3.58 2.11
C GLN A 126 2.22 5.03 1.84
N VAL A 127 3.04 5.63 2.70
CA VAL A 127 3.54 7.00 2.48
C VAL A 127 4.41 7.07 1.22
N ARG A 128 5.24 6.04 0.96
CA ARG A 128 5.96 5.90 -0.32
C ARG A 128 4.99 5.83 -1.51
N ALA A 129 3.93 5.03 -1.41
CA ALA A 129 2.96 4.89 -2.49
C ALA A 129 2.24 6.22 -2.77
N LEU A 130 1.85 6.95 -1.72
CA LEU A 130 1.26 8.27 -1.82
C LEU A 130 2.20 9.26 -2.51
N ALA A 131 3.47 9.33 -2.11
CA ALA A 131 4.46 10.20 -2.73
C ALA A 131 4.68 9.88 -4.21
N ALA A 132 4.71 8.59 -4.58
CA ALA A 132 4.95 8.16 -5.95
C ALA A 132 3.74 8.33 -6.87
N LEU A 133 2.54 7.96 -6.41
CA LEU A 133 1.35 7.79 -7.25
C LEU A 133 0.20 8.74 -6.90
N GLY A 134 0.05 9.17 -5.65
CA GLY A 134 -0.97 10.14 -5.27
C GLY A 134 -2.41 9.66 -5.53
N LEU A 135 -2.67 8.34 -5.50
CA LEU A 135 -4.01 7.84 -5.80
C LEU A 135 -4.95 8.08 -4.61
N VAL A 136 -6.26 8.15 -4.90
CA VAL A 136 -7.30 8.33 -3.87
C VAL A 136 -7.21 7.26 -2.76
N ARG A 137 -6.91 6.01 -3.12
CA ARG A 137 -6.71 4.93 -2.15
C ARG A 137 -5.50 5.16 -1.25
N ASP A 138 -4.43 5.76 -1.78
CA ASP A 138 -3.20 6.01 -1.03
C ASP A 138 -3.48 7.12 0.01
N LEU A 139 -4.23 8.16 -0.36
CA LEU A 139 -4.69 9.18 0.59
C LEU A 139 -5.53 8.59 1.73
N VAL A 140 -6.50 7.73 1.41
CA VAL A 140 -7.37 7.08 2.41
C VAL A 140 -6.58 6.15 3.32
N ASP A 141 -5.72 5.30 2.74
CA ASP A 141 -4.91 4.35 3.49
C ASP A 141 -3.87 5.06 4.36
N VAL A 142 -3.18 6.09 3.85
CA VAL A 142 -2.22 6.89 4.63
C VAL A 142 -2.93 7.64 5.74
N ARG A 143 -4.07 8.31 5.48
CA ARG A 143 -4.85 9.01 6.51
C ARG A 143 -5.20 8.08 7.68
N ALA A 144 -5.58 6.84 7.37
CA ALA A 144 -5.90 5.85 8.39
C ALA A 144 -4.66 5.28 9.10
N ALA A 145 -3.53 5.17 8.40
CA ALA A 145 -2.31 4.59 8.93
C ALA A 145 -1.48 5.56 9.77
N VAL A 146 -1.43 6.85 9.46
CA VAL A 146 -0.49 7.79 10.12
C VAL A 146 -0.99 8.36 11.46
N GLY A 147 -2.13 7.92 11.99
CA GLY A 147 -2.78 8.54 13.15
C GLY A 147 -1.95 8.60 14.45
N HIS A 148 -0.89 7.79 14.56
CA HIS A 148 0.03 7.77 15.71
C HIS A 148 1.42 8.35 15.44
N TRP A 149 1.67 8.85 14.22
CA TRP A 149 2.96 9.41 13.80
C TRP A 149 2.80 10.89 13.48
N SER A 150 3.82 11.67 13.81
CA SER A 150 3.95 13.01 13.23
C SER A 150 4.16 12.93 11.71
N TYR A 151 3.96 14.07 11.03
CA TYR A 151 4.23 14.21 9.61
C TYR A 151 5.68 13.86 9.26
N VAL A 152 6.64 14.39 10.02
CA VAL A 152 8.07 14.12 9.85
C VAL A 152 8.40 12.63 10.07
N GLU A 153 7.86 12.00 11.11
CA GLU A 153 8.08 10.56 11.32
C GLU A 153 7.49 9.73 10.18
N SER A 154 6.31 10.11 9.67
CA SER A 154 5.69 9.44 8.53
C SER A 154 6.53 9.56 7.25
N GLU A 155 7.11 10.73 7.00
CA GLU A 155 8.05 10.98 5.89
C GLU A 155 9.33 10.14 6.02
N GLU A 156 9.88 10.03 7.23
CA GLU A 156 11.05 9.18 7.48
C GLU A 156 10.76 7.70 7.22
N LEU A 157 9.59 7.22 7.66
CA LEU A 157 9.14 5.86 7.36
C LEU A 157 8.96 5.66 5.85
N GLY A 158 8.37 6.62 5.14
CA GLY A 158 8.27 6.62 3.68
C GLY A 158 9.63 6.48 3.00
N ARG A 159 10.60 7.32 3.41
CA ARG A 159 11.96 7.35 2.88
C ARG A 159 12.70 6.02 3.06
N ARG A 160 12.51 5.33 4.18
CA ARG A 160 13.13 4.01 4.45
C ARG A 160 12.72 2.94 3.43
N HIS A 161 11.54 3.07 2.84
CA HIS A 161 11.02 2.13 1.85
C HIS A 161 11.26 2.60 0.40
N ALA A 162 11.83 3.79 0.20
CA ALA A 162 12.03 4.40 -1.11
C ALA A 162 13.52 4.67 -1.37
N PRO A 163 14.34 3.60 -1.53
CA PRO A 163 15.80 3.72 -1.59
C PRO A 163 16.30 4.51 -2.82
N ASP A 164 15.52 4.56 -3.89
CA ASP A 164 15.88 5.29 -5.11
C ASP A 164 15.58 6.79 -5.00
N SER A 165 14.38 7.16 -4.55
CA SER A 165 14.01 8.54 -4.27
C SER A 165 12.75 8.66 -3.41
N PHE A 166 12.76 9.60 -2.46
CA PHE A 166 11.58 10.07 -1.73
C PHE A 166 11.64 11.59 -1.69
N ASP A 167 10.80 12.23 -2.51
CA ASP A 167 10.79 13.69 -2.69
C ASP A 167 9.61 14.31 -1.94
N LEU A 168 9.91 15.26 -1.04
CA LEU A 168 8.91 16.00 -0.29
C LEU A 168 8.11 16.95 -1.18
N VAL A 169 8.68 17.45 -2.28
CA VAL A 169 7.98 18.29 -3.26
C VAL A 169 6.88 17.48 -3.96
N GLU A 170 7.18 16.25 -4.37
CA GLU A 170 6.18 15.35 -4.95
C GLU A 170 5.09 14.99 -3.93
N LEU A 171 5.48 14.63 -2.69
CA LEU A 171 4.51 14.33 -1.64
C LEU A 171 3.58 15.53 -1.36
N GLN A 172 4.14 16.74 -1.24
CA GLN A 172 3.36 17.98 -1.09
C GLN A 172 2.36 18.13 -2.23
N ALA A 173 2.81 18.01 -3.49
CA ALA A 173 1.93 18.13 -4.65
C ALA A 173 0.80 17.09 -4.67
N ARG A 174 1.08 15.84 -4.24
CA ARG A 174 0.03 14.81 -4.14
C ARG A 174 -0.98 15.09 -3.02
N LEU A 175 -0.53 15.66 -1.90
CA LEU A 175 -1.39 16.07 -0.80
C LEU A 175 -2.28 17.27 -1.18
N GLU A 176 -1.73 18.30 -1.83
CA GLU A 176 -2.50 19.43 -2.39
C GLU A 176 -3.50 18.96 -3.45
N GLY A 177 -3.12 17.94 -4.24
CA GLY A 177 -3.98 17.30 -5.23
C GLY A 177 -5.30 16.75 -4.67
N ALA A 178 -5.36 16.44 -3.37
CA ALA A 178 -6.56 15.90 -2.74
C ALA A 178 -7.79 16.82 -2.86
N ASP A 179 -7.59 18.14 -2.98
CA ASP A 179 -8.70 19.10 -3.09
C ASP A 179 -9.38 19.08 -4.47
N TRP A 180 -8.73 18.49 -5.48
CA TRP A 180 -9.24 18.40 -6.84
C TRP A 180 -9.90 17.05 -7.16
N VAL A 181 -9.85 16.10 -6.24
CA VAL A 181 -10.50 14.79 -6.37
C VAL A 181 -12.00 14.92 -6.11
N ASP A 182 -12.83 14.23 -6.90
CA ASP A 182 -14.28 14.22 -6.67
C ASP A 182 -14.64 13.44 -5.38
N ASP A 183 -15.57 13.96 -4.57
CA ASP A 183 -16.04 13.31 -3.32
C ASP A 183 -16.59 11.89 -3.56
N ALA A 184 -17.13 11.64 -4.75
CA ALA A 184 -17.61 10.33 -5.16
C ALA A 184 -16.48 9.30 -5.25
N GLU A 185 -15.25 9.71 -5.58
CA GLU A 185 -14.09 8.81 -5.61
C GLU A 185 -13.69 8.38 -4.21
N PHE A 186 -13.67 9.30 -3.24
CA PHE A 186 -13.43 8.96 -1.84
C PHE A 186 -14.53 8.05 -1.27
N THR A 187 -15.79 8.35 -1.59
CA THR A 187 -16.94 7.52 -1.19
C THR A 187 -16.85 6.11 -1.77
N ALA A 188 -16.32 5.94 -3.00
CA ALA A 188 -16.06 4.63 -3.60
C ALA A 188 -14.97 3.81 -2.87
N TYR A 189 -14.18 4.46 -2.01
CA TYR A 189 -13.24 3.86 -1.07
C TYR A 189 -13.75 3.84 0.37
N GLY A 190 -15.06 4.00 0.58
CA GLY A 190 -15.72 3.81 1.87
C GLY A 190 -15.58 4.99 2.85
N LEU A 191 -15.07 6.13 2.39
CA LEU A 191 -15.04 7.35 3.20
C LEU A 191 -16.45 7.95 3.24
N GLY A 192 -16.95 8.30 4.43
CA GLY A 192 -18.25 8.96 4.55
C GLY A 192 -18.21 10.39 4.03
N GLU A 193 -19.36 10.92 3.56
CA GLU A 193 -19.45 12.32 3.07
C GLU A 193 -18.93 13.34 4.10
N GLY A 194 -19.15 13.09 5.39
CA GLY A 194 -18.63 13.94 6.47
C GLY A 194 -17.13 13.81 6.74
N ASP A 195 -16.50 12.72 6.29
CA ASP A 195 -15.08 12.44 6.50
C ASP A 195 -14.21 13.00 5.35
N VAL A 196 -14.80 13.24 4.16
CA VAL A 196 -14.06 13.81 3.02
C VAL A 196 -13.46 15.19 3.35
N PRO A 197 -14.21 16.16 3.94
CA PRO A 197 -13.63 17.44 4.33
C PRO A 197 -12.54 17.31 5.40
N VAL A 198 -12.65 16.30 6.27
CA VAL A 198 -11.65 16.01 7.31
C VAL A 198 -10.36 15.48 6.69
N LEU A 199 -10.46 14.59 5.69
CA LEU A 199 -9.31 14.10 4.93
C LEU A 199 -8.63 15.25 4.17
N ARG A 200 -9.39 16.10 3.47
CA ARG A 200 -8.82 17.26 2.75
C ARG A 200 -8.10 18.21 3.69
N SER A 201 -8.72 18.53 4.83
CA SER A 201 -8.10 19.40 5.84
C SER A 201 -6.80 18.82 6.38
N TRP A 202 -6.75 17.50 6.62
CA TRP A 202 -5.53 16.81 7.03
C TRP A 202 -4.45 16.83 5.95
N ALA A 203 -4.81 16.57 4.70
CA ALA A 203 -3.87 16.57 3.59
C ALA A 203 -3.28 17.98 3.38
N GLN A 204 -4.12 19.01 3.45
CA GLN A 204 -3.68 20.40 3.34
C GLN A 204 -2.79 20.82 4.51
N ALA A 205 -3.10 20.39 5.74
CA ALA A 205 -2.25 20.68 6.89
C ALA A 205 -0.85 20.08 6.75
N TRP A 206 -0.75 18.85 6.23
CA TRP A 206 0.55 18.24 5.95
C TRP A 206 1.27 18.91 4.79
N ALA A 207 0.56 19.23 3.70
CA ALA A 207 1.14 19.96 2.57
C ALA A 207 1.72 21.32 3.00
N ASN A 208 1.01 22.05 3.86
CA ASN A 208 1.47 23.34 4.40
C ASN A 208 2.71 23.20 5.26
N ASP A 209 2.79 22.18 6.14
CA ASP A 209 3.99 21.88 6.94
C ASP A 209 5.20 21.64 6.01
N ILE A 210 5.03 20.80 4.98
CA ILE A 210 6.10 20.57 3.99
C ILE A 210 6.49 21.89 3.30
N ALA A 211 5.52 22.69 2.87
CA ALA A 211 5.78 23.97 2.20
C ALA A 211 6.58 24.95 3.07
N GLU A 212 6.22 25.06 4.35
CA GLU A 212 6.91 25.91 5.33
C GLU A 212 8.37 25.45 5.49
N ARG A 213 8.62 24.16 5.68
CA ARG A 213 9.98 23.61 5.79
C ARG A 213 10.82 23.78 4.53
N LEU A 214 10.23 23.58 3.35
CA LEU A 214 10.93 23.78 2.08
C LEU A 214 11.31 25.26 1.84
N LEU A 215 10.50 26.21 2.31
CA LEU A 215 10.83 27.63 2.28
C LEU A 215 11.96 27.98 3.25
N GLU A 216 11.97 27.39 4.44
CA GLU A 216 13.03 27.57 5.44
C GLU A 216 14.38 27.00 4.97
N GLU A 217 14.38 25.81 4.36
CA GLU A 217 15.59 25.17 3.80
C GLU A 217 16.15 25.94 2.59
N GLY A 218 15.31 26.64 1.84
CA GLY A 218 15.68 27.47 0.70
C GLY A 218 16.15 28.89 1.05
N ALA A 219 15.99 29.33 2.30
CA ALA A 219 16.36 30.67 2.73
C ALA A 219 17.88 30.81 2.95
N PRO A 220 18.54 31.87 2.45
CA PRO A 220 19.95 32.12 2.75
C PRO A 220 20.13 32.36 4.27
N PRO A 221 21.25 31.90 4.87
CA PRO A 221 21.48 32.11 6.29
C PRO A 221 21.50 33.62 6.61
N PRO A 222 21.01 34.03 7.81
CA PRO A 222 20.95 35.44 8.17
C PRO A 222 22.35 36.05 8.15
N GLU A 223 22.50 37.19 7.48
CA GLU A 223 23.73 37.98 7.47
C GLU A 223 24.00 38.47 8.90
N GLY A 224 25.10 37.98 9.50
CA GLY A 224 25.59 38.38 10.82
C GLY A 224 26.48 39.61 10.77
#